data_AF-A0A2W7S217-F1
#
_entry.id   AF-A0A2W7S217-F1
#
_cell.length_a   1.000
_cell.length_b   1.000
_cell.length_c   1.000
_cell.angle_alpha   90.00
_cell.angle_beta   90.00
_cell.angle_gamma   90.00
#
_symmetry.space_group_name_H-M   'P 1'
#
loop_
_entity.id
_entity.type
_entity.pdbx_description
1 polymer ?
#
loop_
_entity_poly.entity_id
_entity_poly.type
_entity_poly.pdbx_seq_one_letter_code
_entity_poly.pdbx_strand_id
1 'polypeptide(L)'
;MQHVEICFSPELIHLHELQGKIVVVVDIFRATSTMVAALGNGISEIKTCADLEECRTMASSDYLIAGERNGIMAEGFQLGNSPLAYLTGEYQGQKLAMTTTNGTLAISKSIGAEEILIGAFPNLQATVSYIQSREMDVLIHCAGWKGKFNLEDSLYAGALVKALEATHYSEDDAAIAMKSLYEKEGHDLKNFLSQASHAKRLQNHNIDSDIDFCLTLDLFSLVGKVENGILTGIKL
;
A
#
# COMPACT_ATOMS: atom_id res chain seq x y z
N MET A 1 -15.59 14.45 -15.03
CA MET A 1 -14.99 14.00 -13.76
C MET A 1 -15.07 12.49 -13.74
N GLN A 2 -14.01 11.84 -13.29
CA GLN A 2 -13.91 10.39 -13.16
C GLN A 2 -14.51 9.92 -11.83
N HIS A 3 -14.86 8.64 -11.71
CA HIS A 3 -15.39 8.07 -10.48
C HIS A 3 -14.26 7.58 -9.57
N VAL A 4 -14.44 7.71 -8.24
CA VAL A 4 -13.57 7.09 -7.24
C VAL A 4 -14.39 6.31 -6.21
N GLU A 5 -13.97 5.06 -5.94
CA GLU A 5 -14.61 4.14 -4.98
C GLU A 5 -13.61 3.65 -3.94
N ILE A 6 -14.13 3.16 -2.80
CA ILE A 6 -13.32 2.49 -1.78
C ILE A 6 -13.82 1.05 -1.60
N CYS A 7 -12.92 0.08 -1.77
CA CYS A 7 -13.12 -1.29 -1.34
C CYS A 7 -12.34 -1.54 -0.04
N PHE A 8 -13.04 -1.75 1.07
CA PHE A 8 -12.42 -1.85 2.39
C PHE A 8 -11.64 -3.13 2.68
N SER A 9 -11.79 -4.17 1.84
CA SER A 9 -11.11 -5.45 2.04
C SER A 9 -11.14 -6.29 0.77
N PRO A 10 -10.13 -7.16 0.54
CA PRO A 10 -10.16 -8.12 -0.56
C PRO A 10 -11.34 -9.09 -0.53
N GLU A 11 -12.01 -9.26 0.62
CA GLU A 11 -13.24 -10.06 0.73
C GLU A 11 -14.43 -9.40 0.00
N LEU A 12 -14.39 -8.08 -0.19
CA LEU A 12 -15.45 -7.30 -0.84
C LEU A 12 -15.17 -7.00 -2.31
N ILE A 13 -13.99 -7.37 -2.82
CA ILE A 13 -13.54 -6.98 -4.17
C ILE A 13 -14.50 -7.44 -5.28
N HIS A 14 -15.21 -8.55 -5.07
CA HIS A 14 -16.20 -9.10 -6.00
C HIS A 14 -17.44 -8.22 -6.19
N LEU A 15 -17.62 -7.20 -5.35
CA LEU A 15 -18.69 -6.20 -5.47
C LEU A 15 -18.28 -5.01 -6.34
N HIS A 16 -17.02 -4.93 -6.78
CA HIS A 16 -16.47 -3.82 -7.55
C HIS A 16 -16.03 -4.28 -8.94
N GLU A 17 -16.28 -3.45 -9.95
CA GLU A 17 -15.74 -3.65 -11.29
C GLU A 17 -14.28 -3.18 -11.34
N LEU A 18 -13.39 -3.99 -11.94
CA LEU A 18 -11.96 -3.69 -12.04
C LEU A 18 -11.57 -3.25 -13.45
N GLN A 19 -12.21 -3.81 -14.48
CA GLN A 19 -11.77 -3.61 -15.86
C GLN A 19 -11.88 -2.13 -16.24
N GLY A 20 -10.81 -1.60 -16.84
CA GLY A 20 -10.76 -0.19 -17.28
C GLY A 20 -10.57 0.83 -16.15
N LYS A 21 -10.34 0.38 -14.89
CA LYS A 21 -10.04 1.25 -13.76
C LYS A 21 -8.57 1.20 -13.37
N ILE A 22 -8.10 2.28 -12.75
CA ILE A 22 -6.90 2.25 -11.90
C ILE A 22 -7.29 1.68 -10.54
N VAL A 23 -6.62 0.62 -10.11
CA VAL A 23 -6.75 0.11 -8.74
C VAL A 23 -5.55 0.56 -7.91
N VAL A 24 -5.80 1.32 -6.84
CA VAL A 24 -4.76 1.71 -5.88
C VAL A 24 -4.82 0.78 -4.70
N VAL A 25 -3.86 -0.14 -4.58
CA VAL A 25 -3.78 -1.07 -3.46
C VAL A 25 -3.09 -0.40 -2.28
N VAL A 26 -3.69 -0.56 -1.09
CA VAL A 26 -3.24 0.12 0.14
C VAL A 26 -3.20 -0.87 1.32
N ASP A 27 -2.06 -0.91 2.00
CA ASP A 27 -1.78 -1.70 3.23
C ASP A 27 -0.74 -0.88 4.01
N ILE A 28 -1.22 0.11 4.77
CA ILE A 28 -0.41 1.19 5.33
C ILE A 28 0.52 0.67 6.40
N PHE A 29 0.06 -0.29 7.22
CA PHE A 29 0.84 -0.95 8.25
C PHE A 29 1.01 -2.45 7.92
N ARG A 30 1.96 -2.82 7.06
CA ARG A 30 3.09 -2.01 6.55
C ARG A 30 3.37 -2.22 5.07
N ALA A 31 2.70 -3.16 4.40
CA ALA A 31 3.21 -3.73 3.16
C ALA A 31 3.44 -2.68 2.06
N THR A 32 2.46 -1.81 1.80
CA THR A 32 2.57 -0.79 0.75
C THR A 32 3.56 0.32 1.12
N SER A 33 3.60 0.74 2.38
CA SER A 33 4.62 1.67 2.89
C SER A 33 6.04 1.11 2.74
N THR A 34 6.23 -0.18 3.02
CA THR A 34 7.50 -0.89 2.81
C THR A 34 7.88 -0.95 1.33
N MET A 35 6.93 -1.28 0.44
CA MET A 35 7.18 -1.29 -1.01
C MET A 35 7.62 0.08 -1.53
N VAL A 36 6.94 1.15 -1.10
CA VAL A 36 7.27 2.53 -1.49
C VAL A 36 8.65 2.92 -0.95
N ALA A 37 8.96 2.59 0.31
CA ALA A 37 10.27 2.85 0.90
C ALA A 37 11.39 2.12 0.16
N ALA A 38 11.18 0.84 -0.18
CA ALA A 38 12.12 0.01 -0.92
C ALA A 38 12.43 0.63 -2.30
N LEU A 39 11.40 0.91 -3.10
CA LEU A 39 11.56 1.54 -4.42
C LEU A 39 12.20 2.93 -4.33
N GLY A 40 11.77 3.73 -3.35
CA GLY A 40 12.26 5.08 -3.12
C GLY A 40 13.73 5.16 -2.74
N ASN A 41 14.25 4.11 -2.12
CA ASN A 41 15.66 3.96 -1.77
C ASN A 41 16.43 3.07 -2.76
N GLY A 42 15.86 2.83 -3.94
CA GLY A 42 16.57 2.30 -5.08
C GLY A 42 16.55 0.78 -5.25
N ILE A 43 15.66 0.04 -4.57
CA ILE A 43 15.30 -1.31 -5.03
C ILE A 43 14.79 -1.20 -6.47
N SER A 44 15.35 -2.04 -7.35
CA SER A 44 15.08 -1.97 -8.79
C SER A 44 13.68 -2.47 -9.17
N GLU A 45 13.24 -3.54 -8.54
CA GLU A 45 11.92 -4.14 -8.72
C GLU A 45 11.52 -4.98 -7.51
N ILE A 46 10.21 -5.17 -7.34
CA ILE A 46 9.64 -5.99 -6.28
C ILE A 46 8.74 -7.08 -6.88
N LYS A 47 9.07 -8.35 -6.66
CA LYS A 47 8.22 -9.51 -6.97
C LYS A 47 7.32 -9.83 -5.78
N THR A 48 6.02 -9.66 -5.91
CA THR A 48 5.08 -10.13 -4.88
C THR A 48 4.84 -11.63 -5.01
N CYS A 49 4.95 -12.36 -3.91
CA CYS A 49 4.76 -13.82 -3.86
C CYS A 49 3.54 -14.16 -3.00
N ALA A 50 2.79 -15.19 -3.40
CA ALA A 50 1.57 -15.63 -2.73
C ALA A 50 1.85 -16.20 -1.33
N ASP A 51 2.99 -16.86 -1.15
CA ASP A 51 3.38 -17.43 0.13
C ASP A 51 4.90 -17.40 0.38
N LEU A 52 5.29 -17.89 1.56
CA LEU A 52 6.70 -17.94 1.97
C LEU A 52 7.52 -18.89 1.11
N GLU A 53 6.94 -19.99 0.64
CA GLU A 53 7.68 -21.01 -0.11
C GLU A 53 8.00 -20.48 -1.51
N GLU A 54 7.02 -19.87 -2.19
CA GLU A 54 7.25 -19.16 -3.44
C GLU A 54 8.32 -18.08 -3.27
N CYS A 55 8.21 -17.24 -2.22
CA CYS A 55 9.18 -16.19 -1.96
C CYS A 55 10.59 -16.74 -1.73
N ARG A 56 10.75 -17.83 -0.97
CA ARG A 56 12.04 -18.50 -0.75
C ARG A 56 12.71 -18.93 -2.05
N THR A 57 11.93 -19.41 -3.01
CA THR A 57 12.51 -19.87 -4.30
C THR A 57 13.19 -18.73 -5.06
N MET A 58 12.74 -17.48 -4.86
CA MET A 58 13.29 -16.30 -5.54
C MET A 58 14.74 -15.98 -5.12
N ALA A 59 15.18 -16.44 -3.94
CA ALA A 59 16.57 -16.28 -3.51
C ALA A 59 17.56 -16.95 -4.49
N SER A 60 17.14 -18.00 -5.19
CA SER A 60 17.94 -18.65 -6.25
C SER A 60 18.02 -17.86 -7.56
N SER A 61 17.23 -16.79 -7.68
CA SER A 61 17.13 -15.92 -8.86
C SER A 61 17.63 -14.50 -8.59
N ASP A 62 18.58 -14.35 -7.65
CA ASP A 62 19.20 -13.07 -7.26
C ASP A 62 18.23 -12.03 -6.67
N TYR A 63 17.17 -12.48 -6.00
CA TYR A 63 16.31 -11.62 -5.19
C TYR A 63 16.70 -11.68 -3.71
N LEU A 64 16.71 -10.51 -3.06
CA LEU A 64 16.52 -10.43 -1.61
C LEU A 64 15.12 -10.96 -1.28
N ILE A 65 14.96 -11.76 -0.23
CA ILE A 65 13.65 -12.23 0.18
C ILE A 65 13.21 -11.52 1.47
N ALA A 66 12.03 -10.88 1.40
CA ALA A 66 11.36 -10.22 2.49
C ALA A 66 10.02 -10.90 2.81
N GLY A 67 9.73 -11.11 4.08
CA GLY A 67 8.51 -11.83 4.43
C GLY A 67 8.19 -11.78 5.90
N GLU A 68 6.89 -11.74 6.19
CA GLU A 68 6.38 -11.80 7.56
C GLU A 68 5.21 -12.76 7.70
N ARG A 69 5.00 -13.28 8.92
CA ARG A 69 3.73 -13.85 9.36
C ARG A 69 3.39 -13.28 10.74
N ASN A 70 2.19 -12.74 10.88
CA ASN A 70 1.73 -12.10 12.12
C ASN A 70 2.67 -10.98 12.62
N GLY A 71 3.30 -10.25 11.72
CA GLY A 71 4.21 -9.15 12.00
C GLY A 71 5.66 -9.57 12.27
N ILE A 72 5.95 -10.87 12.31
CA ILE A 72 7.27 -11.43 12.62
C ILE A 72 7.96 -11.84 11.32
N MET A 73 9.23 -11.48 11.16
CA MET A 73 10.06 -11.89 10.03
C MET A 73 10.12 -13.41 9.93
N ALA A 74 9.94 -13.93 8.71
CA ALA A 74 10.00 -15.37 8.47
C ALA A 74 11.42 -15.92 8.66
N GLU A 75 11.54 -17.12 9.23
CA GLU A 75 12.84 -17.77 9.44
C GLU A 75 13.60 -17.94 8.12
N GLY A 76 14.89 -17.58 8.09
CA GLY A 76 15.73 -17.70 6.90
C GLY A 76 15.52 -16.63 5.82
N PHE A 77 14.67 -15.62 6.06
CA PHE A 77 14.58 -14.44 5.20
C PHE A 77 15.62 -13.38 5.60
N GLN A 78 16.14 -12.61 4.64
CA GLN A 78 17.06 -11.51 4.93
C GLN A 78 16.33 -10.31 5.56
N LEU A 79 15.07 -10.08 5.17
CA LEU A 79 14.32 -8.87 5.51
C LEU A 79 12.91 -9.20 6.03
N GLY A 80 12.41 -8.34 6.91
CA GLY A 80 11.02 -8.34 7.36
C GLY A 80 10.15 -7.40 6.51
N ASN A 81 9.04 -6.93 7.10
CA ASN A 81 8.13 -5.96 6.48
C ASN A 81 8.22 -4.58 7.16
N SER A 82 9.42 -4.15 7.57
CA SER A 82 9.65 -2.79 8.07
C SER A 82 10.18 -1.90 6.93
N PRO A 83 9.59 -0.72 6.71
CA PRO A 83 10.11 0.23 5.71
C PRO A 83 11.48 0.79 6.09
N LEU A 84 11.80 0.85 7.39
CA LEU A 84 13.04 1.44 7.89
C LEU A 84 14.29 0.68 7.43
N ALA A 85 14.14 -0.62 7.14
CA ALA A 85 15.23 -1.46 6.65
C ALA A 85 15.84 -0.96 5.33
N TYR A 86 15.09 -0.19 4.54
CA TYR A 86 15.52 0.27 3.22
C TYR A 86 16.14 1.68 3.23
N LEU A 87 16.08 2.41 4.34
CA LEU A 87 16.49 3.82 4.40
C LEU A 87 18.01 4.03 4.42
N THR A 88 18.78 2.98 4.68
CA THR A 88 20.25 3.05 4.71
C THR A 88 20.88 3.08 3.32
N GLY A 89 20.11 2.76 2.26
CA GLY A 89 20.61 2.61 0.90
C GLY A 89 21.40 1.30 0.66
N GLU A 90 21.50 0.41 1.65
CA GLU A 90 22.24 -0.86 1.57
C GLU A 90 21.81 -1.73 0.38
N TYR A 91 20.53 -1.66 0.01
CA TYR A 91 19.93 -2.54 -1.00
C TYR A 91 19.73 -1.87 -2.36
N GLN A 92 20.36 -0.73 -2.61
CA GLN A 92 20.21 -0.02 -3.88
C GLN A 92 20.64 -0.89 -5.08
N GLY A 93 19.83 -0.89 -6.13
CA GLY A 93 20.02 -1.67 -7.36
C GLY A 93 19.63 -3.14 -7.24
N GLN A 94 19.34 -3.64 -6.03
CA GLN A 94 18.97 -5.04 -5.84
C GLN A 94 17.51 -5.29 -6.21
N LYS A 95 17.15 -6.56 -6.40
CA LYS A 95 15.78 -7.02 -6.61
C LYS A 95 15.22 -7.56 -5.31
N LEU A 96 13.93 -7.34 -5.06
CA LEU A 96 13.26 -7.78 -3.84
C LEU A 96 12.10 -8.72 -4.18
N ALA A 97 12.03 -9.88 -3.54
CA ALA A 97 10.84 -10.70 -3.53
C ALA A 97 10.19 -10.54 -2.16
N MET A 98 8.88 -10.32 -2.13
CA MET A 98 8.16 -10.04 -0.89
C MET A 98 6.84 -10.81 -0.80
N THR A 99 6.55 -11.35 0.38
CA THR A 99 5.22 -11.88 0.71
C THR A 99 4.72 -11.33 2.04
N THR A 100 3.46 -10.94 2.08
CA THR A 100 2.77 -10.43 3.28
C THR A 100 1.38 -11.02 3.35
N THR A 101 0.80 -11.04 4.55
CA THR A 101 -0.52 -11.66 4.74
C THR A 101 -1.65 -10.95 3.97
N ASN A 102 -1.66 -9.61 3.93
CA ASN A 102 -2.78 -8.84 3.36
C ASN A 102 -2.39 -8.13 2.06
N GLY A 103 -1.34 -7.31 2.04
CA GLY A 103 -0.97 -6.51 0.87
C GLY A 103 -0.74 -7.31 -0.42
N THR A 104 0.01 -8.42 -0.36
CA THR A 104 0.21 -9.25 -1.57
C THR A 104 -1.08 -9.94 -2.04
N LEU A 105 -1.98 -10.29 -1.13
CA LEU A 105 -3.31 -10.79 -1.46
C LEU A 105 -4.14 -9.70 -2.16
N ALA A 106 -4.15 -8.47 -1.64
CA ALA A 106 -4.89 -7.35 -2.26
C ALA A 106 -4.40 -7.05 -3.68
N ILE A 107 -3.08 -7.08 -3.91
CA ILE A 107 -2.51 -6.97 -5.27
C ILE A 107 -3.00 -8.12 -6.16
N SER A 108 -2.93 -9.36 -5.69
CA SER A 108 -3.38 -10.53 -6.46
C SER A 108 -4.87 -10.46 -6.83
N LYS A 109 -5.70 -9.91 -5.94
CA LYS A 109 -7.14 -9.74 -6.13
C LYS A 109 -7.50 -8.55 -7.02
N SER A 110 -6.53 -7.70 -7.32
CA SER A 110 -6.69 -6.56 -8.22
C SER A 110 -6.33 -6.91 -9.68
N ILE A 111 -5.89 -8.14 -9.94
CA ILE A 111 -5.63 -8.63 -11.31
C ILE A 111 -6.92 -8.53 -12.13
N GLY A 112 -6.84 -7.86 -13.28
CA GLY A 112 -7.98 -7.51 -14.13
C GLY A 112 -8.22 -6.00 -14.22
N ALA A 113 -7.61 -5.22 -13.33
CA ALA A 113 -7.54 -3.76 -13.47
C ALA A 113 -6.72 -3.34 -14.70
N GLU A 114 -6.99 -2.15 -15.22
CA GLU A 114 -6.17 -1.56 -16.29
C GLU A 114 -4.77 -1.23 -15.76
N GLU A 115 -4.71 -0.63 -14.58
CA GLU A 115 -3.46 -0.37 -13.88
C GLU A 115 -3.61 -0.70 -12.40
N ILE A 116 -2.55 -1.23 -11.79
CA ILE A 116 -2.47 -1.47 -10.35
C ILE A 116 -1.35 -0.60 -9.79
N LEU A 117 -1.71 0.33 -8.93
CA LEU A 117 -0.78 1.24 -8.25
C LEU A 117 -0.65 0.87 -6.77
N ILE A 118 0.47 1.23 -6.17
CA ILE A 118 0.72 1.08 -4.74
C ILE A 118 0.62 2.44 -4.06
N GLY A 119 -0.36 2.57 -3.17
CA GLY A 119 -0.60 3.78 -2.41
C GLY A 119 -0.13 3.66 -0.96
N ALA A 120 0.63 4.64 -0.50
CA ALA A 120 0.98 4.84 0.90
C ALA A 120 1.08 6.35 1.20
N PHE A 121 0.95 6.76 2.47
CA PHE A 121 1.13 8.18 2.83
C PHE A 121 2.48 8.76 2.34
N PRO A 122 3.61 8.02 2.39
CA PRO A 122 4.89 8.47 1.85
C PRO A 122 4.91 8.83 0.36
N ASN A 123 3.93 8.41 -0.45
CA ASN A 123 3.85 8.76 -1.88
C ASN A 123 2.45 9.25 -2.32
N LEU A 124 1.68 9.84 -1.40
CA LEU A 124 0.31 10.25 -1.67
C LEU A 124 0.21 11.22 -2.85
N GLN A 125 0.97 12.31 -2.86
CA GLN A 125 0.91 13.33 -3.92
C GLN A 125 1.44 12.82 -5.26
N ALA A 126 2.43 11.93 -5.25
CA ALA A 126 2.88 11.27 -6.46
C ALA A 126 1.73 10.42 -7.05
N THR A 127 1.07 9.63 -6.21
CA THR A 127 -0.08 8.81 -6.60
C THR A 127 -1.21 9.67 -7.16
N VAL A 128 -1.56 10.78 -6.49
CA VAL A 128 -2.56 11.76 -6.95
C VAL A 128 -2.19 12.34 -8.32
N SER A 129 -0.96 12.82 -8.48
CA SER A 129 -0.50 13.44 -9.73
C SER A 129 -0.53 12.45 -10.90
N TYR A 130 -0.12 11.20 -10.66
CA TYR A 130 -0.20 10.14 -11.66
C TYR A 130 -1.66 9.87 -12.04
N ILE A 131 -2.56 9.68 -11.07
CA ILE A 131 -3.98 9.44 -11.33
C ILE A 131 -4.61 10.60 -12.11
N GLN A 132 -4.36 11.85 -11.73
CA GLN A 132 -4.91 13.02 -12.42
C GLN A 132 -4.39 13.17 -13.86
N SER A 133 -3.22 12.60 -14.17
CA SER A 133 -2.71 12.52 -15.55
C SER A 133 -3.41 11.44 -16.40
N ARG A 134 -4.28 10.63 -15.78
CA ARG A 134 -5.09 9.60 -16.43
C ARG A 134 -6.55 10.01 -16.39
N GLU A 135 -7.25 9.82 -17.49
CA GLU A 135 -8.70 10.05 -17.57
C GLU A 135 -9.46 8.75 -17.23
N MET A 136 -9.12 8.11 -16.12
CA MET A 136 -9.67 6.79 -15.72
C MET A 136 -10.32 6.81 -14.34
N ASP A 137 -11.34 5.98 -14.17
CA ASP A 137 -11.96 5.75 -12.87
C ASP A 137 -10.98 5.03 -11.92
N VAL A 138 -11.17 5.24 -10.62
CA VAL A 138 -10.28 4.75 -9.57
C VAL A 138 -11.04 3.87 -8.58
N LEU A 139 -10.45 2.73 -8.23
CA LEU A 139 -10.85 1.95 -7.06
C LEU A 139 -9.69 1.92 -6.06
N ILE A 140 -9.93 2.39 -4.85
CA ILE A 140 -8.97 2.28 -3.75
C ILE A 140 -9.23 0.96 -3.03
N HIS A 141 -8.31 0.03 -3.14
CA HIS A 141 -8.45 -1.32 -2.62
C HIS A 141 -7.62 -1.49 -1.33
N CYS A 142 -8.30 -1.34 -0.20
CA CYS A 142 -7.72 -1.57 1.11
C CYS A 142 -7.50 -3.06 1.36
N ALA A 143 -6.30 -3.41 1.80
CA ALA A 143 -5.95 -4.78 2.15
C ALA A 143 -6.66 -5.23 3.44
N GLY A 144 -6.90 -4.30 4.36
CA GLY A 144 -7.58 -4.58 5.60
C GLY A 144 -6.79 -5.55 6.48
N TRP A 145 -7.48 -6.13 7.46
CA TRP A 145 -6.90 -7.10 8.38
C TRP A 145 -7.84 -8.28 8.62
N LYS A 146 -7.39 -9.49 8.24
CA LYS A 146 -8.17 -10.74 8.37
C LYS A 146 -9.57 -10.61 7.76
N GLY A 147 -9.64 -10.02 6.56
CA GLY A 147 -10.88 -9.82 5.80
C GLY A 147 -11.80 -8.72 6.33
N LYS A 148 -11.34 -7.89 7.27
CA LYS A 148 -12.09 -6.76 7.83
C LYS A 148 -11.41 -5.45 7.49
N PHE A 149 -12.18 -4.38 7.41
CA PHE A 149 -11.61 -3.03 7.31
C PHE A 149 -10.75 -2.71 8.55
N ASN A 150 -9.73 -1.88 8.34
CA ASN A 150 -8.86 -1.29 9.35
C ASN A 150 -8.83 0.24 9.15
N LEU A 151 -8.42 0.99 10.18
CA LEU A 151 -8.55 2.45 10.15
C LEU A 151 -7.48 3.12 9.31
N GLU A 152 -6.25 2.61 9.32
CA GLU A 152 -5.12 3.19 8.63
C GLU A 152 -5.28 3.16 7.10
N ASP A 153 -5.69 2.02 6.52
CA ASP A 153 -5.92 1.91 5.07
C ASP A 153 -7.14 2.75 4.66
N SER A 154 -8.19 2.73 5.48
CA SER A 154 -9.41 3.48 5.23
C SER A 154 -9.20 5.00 5.31
N LEU A 155 -8.36 5.47 6.25
CA LEU A 155 -7.97 6.87 6.34
C LEU A 155 -7.12 7.30 5.15
N TYR A 156 -6.18 6.46 4.71
CA TYR A 156 -5.42 6.74 3.49
C TYR A 156 -6.37 6.83 2.28
N ALA A 157 -7.34 5.92 2.17
CA ALA A 157 -8.34 5.98 1.10
C ALA A 157 -9.13 7.30 1.14
N GLY A 158 -9.55 7.76 2.33
CA GLY A 158 -10.14 9.08 2.52
C GLY A 158 -9.22 10.25 2.12
N ALA A 159 -7.93 10.15 2.42
CA ALA A 159 -6.92 11.14 2.03
C ALA A 159 -6.78 11.24 0.50
N LEU A 160 -6.75 10.09 -0.18
CA LEU A 160 -6.66 10.03 -1.63
C LEU A 160 -7.95 10.56 -2.30
N VAL A 161 -9.13 10.17 -1.80
CA VAL A 161 -10.42 10.73 -2.27
C VAL A 161 -10.43 12.25 -2.11
N LYS A 162 -9.98 12.77 -0.96
CA LYS A 162 -9.89 14.21 -0.72
C LYS A 162 -8.97 14.89 -1.74
N ALA A 163 -7.78 14.34 -1.96
CA ALA A 163 -6.80 14.92 -2.87
C ALA A 163 -7.24 14.87 -4.35
N LEU A 164 -8.12 13.95 -4.73
CA LEU A 164 -8.66 13.82 -6.07
C LEU A 164 -9.92 14.67 -6.34
N GLU A 165 -10.46 15.39 -5.35
CA GLU A 165 -11.79 16.03 -5.44
C GLU A 165 -11.96 17.05 -6.57
N ALA A 166 -10.87 17.58 -7.12
CA ALA A 166 -10.90 18.50 -8.25
C ALA A 166 -11.16 17.81 -9.60
N THR A 167 -10.91 16.50 -9.70
CA THR A 167 -10.95 15.72 -10.95
C THR A 167 -11.90 14.52 -10.85
N HIS A 168 -12.05 13.96 -9.66
CA HIS A 168 -12.87 12.80 -9.39
C HIS A 168 -14.02 13.14 -8.44
N TYR A 169 -15.14 12.44 -8.63
CA TYR A 169 -16.29 12.50 -7.74
C TYR A 169 -16.63 11.09 -7.25
N SER A 170 -17.39 11.02 -6.16
CA SER A 170 -17.90 9.76 -5.64
C SER A 170 -19.31 9.95 -5.10
N GLU A 171 -20.18 8.99 -5.38
CA GLU A 171 -21.52 8.88 -4.76
C GLU A 171 -21.54 7.75 -3.72
N ASP A 172 -20.41 7.09 -3.49
CA ASP A 172 -20.27 5.95 -2.59
C ASP A 172 -20.16 6.41 -1.13
N ASP A 173 -20.98 5.82 -0.26
CA ASP A 173 -21.04 6.15 1.17
C ASP A 173 -19.67 5.97 1.84
N ALA A 174 -18.89 4.96 1.42
CA ALA A 174 -17.56 4.73 1.96
C ALA A 174 -16.59 5.88 1.64
N ALA A 175 -16.58 6.35 0.37
CA ALA A 175 -15.78 7.50 -0.04
C ALA A 175 -16.16 8.78 0.71
N ILE A 176 -17.46 9.07 0.85
CA ILE A 176 -17.96 10.23 1.59
C ILE A 176 -17.52 10.14 3.06
N ALA A 177 -17.78 9.01 3.71
CA ALA A 177 -17.47 8.81 5.12
C ALA A 177 -15.96 8.94 5.40
N MET A 178 -15.11 8.30 4.59
CA MET A 178 -13.66 8.29 4.82
C MET A 178 -13.01 9.62 4.46
N LYS A 179 -13.49 10.31 3.41
CA LYS A 179 -13.08 11.69 3.12
C LYS A 179 -13.37 12.60 4.31
N SER A 180 -14.60 12.59 4.82
CA SER A 180 -14.98 13.43 5.98
C SER A 180 -14.20 13.06 7.24
N LEU A 181 -13.93 11.77 7.46
CA LEU A 181 -13.09 11.34 8.59
C LEU A 181 -11.65 11.85 8.45
N TYR A 182 -11.06 11.77 7.26
CA TYR A 182 -9.72 12.30 7.00
C TYR A 182 -9.67 13.83 7.11
N GLU A 183 -10.67 14.56 6.61
CA GLU A 183 -10.74 16.03 6.78
C GLU A 183 -10.78 16.43 8.26
N LYS A 184 -11.43 15.62 9.10
CA LYS A 184 -11.53 15.87 10.54
C LYS A 184 -10.25 15.49 11.30
N GLU A 185 -9.71 14.29 11.05
CA GLU A 185 -8.66 13.69 11.90
C GLU A 185 -7.27 13.68 11.23
N GLY A 186 -7.18 13.98 9.93
CA GLY A 186 -5.96 13.85 9.13
C GLY A 186 -4.83 14.82 9.49
N HIS A 187 -5.11 15.86 10.28
CA HIS A 187 -4.09 16.76 10.81
C HIS A 187 -3.30 16.14 11.98
N ASP A 188 -3.82 15.08 12.61
CA ASP A 188 -3.19 14.39 13.73
C ASP A 188 -3.36 12.86 13.60
N LEU A 189 -2.94 12.34 12.44
CA LEU A 189 -3.06 10.92 12.09
C LEU A 189 -2.51 9.99 13.17
N LYS A 190 -1.34 10.33 13.74
CA LYS A 190 -0.66 9.49 14.74
C LYS A 190 -1.51 9.34 16.00
N ASN A 191 -2.00 10.44 16.57
CA ASN A 191 -2.80 10.36 17.79
C ASN A 191 -4.16 9.72 17.52
N PHE A 192 -4.80 10.01 16.39
CA PHE A 192 -6.06 9.37 16.02
C PHE A 192 -5.91 7.85 15.86
N LEU A 193 -4.90 7.40 15.10
CA LEU A 193 -4.65 5.99 14.85
C LEU A 193 -4.08 5.25 16.07
N SER A 194 -3.50 5.93 17.06
CA SER A 194 -3.10 5.30 18.34
C SER A 194 -4.28 4.63 19.06
N GLN A 195 -5.51 5.06 18.78
CA GLN A 195 -6.73 4.49 19.33
C GLN A 195 -7.15 3.20 18.61
N ALA A 196 -6.71 3.02 17.35
CA ALA A 196 -7.08 1.92 16.47
C ALA A 196 -6.60 0.56 17.00
N SER A 197 -7.41 -0.46 16.76
CA SER A 197 -7.15 -1.82 17.26
C SER A 197 -5.91 -2.48 16.64
N HIS A 198 -5.52 -2.08 15.42
CA HIS A 198 -4.37 -2.66 14.70
C HIS A 198 -3.04 -2.02 15.13
N ALA A 199 -2.99 -0.69 15.29
CA ALA A 199 -1.83 0.01 15.85
C ALA A 199 -1.45 -0.56 17.23
N LYS A 200 -2.44 -0.82 18.10
CA LYS A 200 -2.24 -1.47 19.41
C LYS A 200 -1.69 -2.90 19.34
N ARG A 201 -1.89 -3.61 18.23
CA ARG A 201 -1.42 -5.00 18.05
C ARG A 201 0.00 -5.06 17.49
N LEU A 202 0.40 -4.05 16.74
CA LEU A 202 1.78 -3.88 16.25
C LEU A 202 2.74 -3.49 17.39
N GLN A 203 2.24 -2.91 18.49
CA GLN A 203 3.03 -2.45 19.64
C GLN A 203 3.88 -3.51 20.36
N ASN A 204 3.73 -4.81 20.06
CA ASN A 204 4.55 -5.86 20.69
C ASN A 204 6.03 -5.91 20.22
N HIS A 205 6.46 -5.06 19.27
CA HIS A 205 7.79 -5.20 18.62
C HIS A 205 8.50 -3.88 18.21
N ASN A 206 8.61 -2.85 19.07
CA ASN A 206 9.32 -1.58 18.74
C ASN A 206 8.87 -0.93 17.42
N ILE A 207 7.56 -0.94 17.15
CA ILE A 207 6.98 -0.57 15.86
C ILE A 207 6.77 0.94 15.68
N ASP A 208 6.96 1.75 16.73
CA ASP A 208 6.56 3.17 16.72
C ASP A 208 7.28 3.95 15.61
N SER A 209 8.54 3.64 15.35
CA SER A 209 9.30 4.24 14.25
C SER A 209 8.77 3.83 12.87
N ASP A 210 8.27 2.61 12.71
CA ASP A 210 7.62 2.20 11.47
C ASP A 210 6.28 2.94 11.29
N ILE A 211 5.49 3.09 12.36
CA ILE A 211 4.23 3.84 12.32
C ILE A 211 4.50 5.29 11.93
N ASP A 212 5.49 5.93 12.55
CA ASP A 212 5.88 7.31 12.24
C ASP A 212 6.27 7.46 10.78
N PHE A 213 7.08 6.53 10.26
CA PHE A 213 7.42 6.50 8.85
C PHE A 213 6.19 6.34 7.95
N CYS A 214 5.35 5.34 8.24
CA CYS A 214 4.18 5.00 7.43
C CYS A 214 3.12 6.11 7.39
N LEU A 215 3.11 7.01 8.38
CA LEU A 215 2.20 8.16 8.45
C LEU A 215 2.84 9.47 7.97
N THR A 216 4.12 9.46 7.59
CA THR A 216 4.76 10.65 7.04
C THR A 216 4.32 10.84 5.59
N LEU A 217 3.79 12.03 5.29
CA LEU A 217 3.32 12.39 3.96
C LEU A 217 4.48 12.67 3.01
N ASP A 218 4.35 12.17 1.78
CA ASP A 218 5.08 12.67 0.60
C ASP A 218 6.61 12.65 0.69
N LEU A 219 7.17 11.61 1.32
CA LEU A 219 8.62 11.35 1.34
C LEU A 219 9.20 11.02 -0.04
N PHE A 220 8.40 10.47 -0.95
CA PHE A 220 8.87 10.00 -2.26
C PHE A 220 8.00 10.52 -3.41
N SER A 221 8.64 11.12 -4.41
CA SER A 221 8.03 11.52 -5.68
C SER A 221 8.01 10.37 -6.70
N LEU A 222 7.51 9.21 -6.29
CA LEU A 222 7.39 8.02 -7.16
C LEU A 222 6.05 7.32 -6.96
N VAL A 223 5.60 6.64 -7.99
CA VAL A 223 4.43 5.75 -7.94
C VAL A 223 4.88 4.33 -8.18
N GLY A 224 4.52 3.42 -7.27
CA GLY A 224 4.70 1.99 -7.50
C GLY A 224 3.62 1.50 -8.47
N LYS A 225 4.01 0.90 -9.60
CA LYS A 225 3.08 0.27 -10.56
C LYS A 225 3.39 -1.21 -10.70
N VAL A 226 2.36 -2.05 -10.65
CA VAL A 226 2.46 -3.50 -10.86
C VAL A 226 2.16 -3.82 -12.32
N GLU A 227 3.13 -4.43 -13.01
CA GLU A 227 2.99 -4.93 -14.39
C GLU A 227 3.55 -6.35 -14.46
N ASN A 228 2.79 -7.29 -15.03
CA ASN A 228 3.17 -8.71 -15.13
C ASN A 228 3.61 -9.34 -13.78
N GLY A 229 2.99 -8.89 -12.68
CA GLY A 229 3.30 -9.35 -11.33
C GLY A 229 4.66 -8.88 -10.80
N ILE A 230 5.25 -7.85 -11.41
CA ILE A 230 6.45 -7.15 -10.94
C ILE A 230 6.05 -5.71 -10.64
N LEU A 231 6.43 -5.25 -9.45
CA LEU A 231 6.24 -3.87 -9.02
C LEU A 231 7.50 -3.07 -9.30
N THR A 232 7.37 -1.97 -10.05
CA THR A 232 8.46 -1.02 -10.33
C THR A 232 8.07 0.40 -9.94
N GLY A 233 9.07 1.25 -9.69
CA GLY A 233 8.86 2.66 -9.37
C GLY A 233 8.89 3.54 -10.61
N ILE A 234 7.82 4.31 -10.84
CA ILE A 234 7.74 5.34 -11.87
C ILE A 234 8.02 6.68 -11.21
N LYS A 235 9.07 7.38 -11.66
CA LYS A 235 9.36 8.75 -11.23
C LYS A 235 8.50 9.73 -12.04
N LEU A 236 7.90 10.68 -11.34
CA LEU A 236 7.08 11.74 -11.92
C LEU A 236 7.88 13.02 -12.15
#